data_AF-A0A822B8Y2-F1
#
_entry.id   AF-A0A822B8Y2-F1
#
_cell.length_a   1.000
_cell.length_b   1.000
_cell.length_c   1.000
_cell.angle_alpha   90.00
_cell.angle_beta   90.00
_cell.angle_gamma   90.00
#
_symmetry.space_group_name_H-M   'P 1'
#
loop_
_entity.id
_entity.type
_entity.pdbx_description
1 polymer ?
#
loop_
_entity_poly.entity_id
_entity_poly.type
_entity_poly.pdbx_seq_one_letter_code
_entity_poly.pdbx_strand_id
1 'polypeptide(L)'
;MQSILRGGNRVLISKSTNVYTNLALERYLAENIKHQPKTRLLLLWRNQPCVVVGRYQNPFAESDIKYLAEKQIDLARRYSGGGKYSFS
;
A
#
# COMPACT_ATOMS: atom_id res chain seq x y z
N MET A 1 -14.54 -0.43 -4.24
CA MET A 1 -13.91 -1.76 -4.32
C MET A 1 -14.64 -2.56 -5.39
N GLN A 2 -13.95 -3.11 -6.39
CA GLN A 2 -14.55 -4.00 -7.40
C GLN A 2 -13.90 -5.37 -7.27
N SER A 3 -14.70 -6.44 -7.21
CA SER A 3 -14.20 -7.81 -7.01
C SER A 3 -14.62 -8.72 -8.17
N ILE A 4 -13.66 -9.43 -8.75
CA ILE A 4 -13.91 -10.47 -9.76
C ILE A 4 -13.60 -11.82 -9.11
N LEU A 5 -14.59 -12.73 -9.13
CA LEU A 5 -14.47 -14.08 -8.57
C LEU A 5 -14.26 -15.09 -9.70
N ARG A 6 -13.17 -15.86 -9.65
CA ARG A 6 -12.95 -17.02 -10.53
C ARG A 6 -12.42 -18.18 -9.69
N GLY A 7 -13.25 -19.20 -9.46
CA GLY A 7 -12.84 -20.50 -8.88
C GLY A 7 -11.92 -20.39 -7.64
N GLY A 8 -12.44 -19.91 -6.51
CA GLY A 8 -11.68 -19.80 -5.24
C GLY A 8 -10.67 -18.65 -5.17
N ASN A 9 -10.32 -18.05 -6.31
CA ASN A 9 -9.42 -16.90 -6.40
C ASN A 9 -10.24 -15.61 -6.42
N ARG A 10 -9.80 -14.63 -5.62
CA ARG A 10 -10.42 -13.31 -5.52
C ARG A 10 -9.44 -12.26 -6.04
N VAL A 11 -9.91 -11.40 -6.94
CA VAL A 11 -9.17 -10.19 -7.35
C VAL A 11 -9.90 -8.98 -6.80
N LEU A 12 -9.20 -8.16 -6.03
CA LEU A 12 -9.71 -6.93 -5.46
C LEU A 12 -9.00 -5.74 -6.11
N ILE A 13 -9.78 -4.80 -6.62
CA ILE A 13 -9.26 -3.53 -7.14
C ILE A 13 -9.73 -2.42 -6.21
N SER A 14 -8.77 -1.75 -5.56
CA SER A 14 -9.05 -0.55 -4.79
C SER A 14 -9.37 0.61 -5.74
N LYS A 15 -10.45 1.33 -5.45
CA LYS A 15 -10.81 2.57 -6.15
C LYS A 15 -10.23 3.81 -5.48
N SER A 16 -9.61 3.66 -4.30
CA SER A 16 -9.02 4.78 -3.57
C SER A 16 -7.66 5.13 -4.16
N THR A 17 -7.39 6.42 -4.29
CA THR A 17 -6.08 6.96 -4.65
C THR A 17 -5.25 7.39 -3.44
N ASN A 18 -5.81 7.28 -2.23
CA ASN A 18 -5.15 7.67 -1.00
C ASN A 18 -4.25 6.53 -0.49
N VAL A 19 -2.97 6.86 -0.27
CA VAL A 19 -1.94 5.90 0.17
C VAL A 19 -2.24 5.30 1.54
N TYR A 20 -2.76 6.08 2.49
CA TYR A 20 -3.08 5.60 3.84
C TYR A 20 -4.23 4.59 3.81
N THR A 21 -5.28 4.88 3.03
CA THR A 21 -6.41 3.95 2.86
C THR A 21 -5.98 2.64 2.25
N ASN A 22 -5.14 2.70 1.22
CA ASN A 22 -4.70 1.50 0.51
C ASN A 22 -3.74 0.64 1.36
N LEU A 23 -2.83 1.27 2.12
CA LEU A 23 -1.99 0.55 3.09
C LEU A 23 -2.80 -0.05 4.24
N ALA A 24 -3.82 0.64 4.73
CA ALA A 24 -4.73 0.11 5.74
C ALA A 24 -5.51 -1.11 5.20
N LEU A 25 -5.98 -1.05 3.96
CA LEU A 25 -6.66 -2.16 3.28
C LEU A 25 -5.72 -3.36 3.10
N GLU A 26 -4.49 -3.14 2.64
CA GLU A 26 -3.46 -4.18 2.53
C GLU A 26 -3.25 -4.89 3.88
N ARG A 27 -3.06 -4.12 4.96
CA ARG A 27 -2.86 -4.65 6.32
C ARG A 27 -4.08 -5.44 6.80
N TYR A 28 -5.27 -4.90 6.64
CA TYR A 28 -6.51 -5.57 7.01
C TYR A 28 -6.65 -6.91 6.28
N LEU A 29 -6.41 -6.94 4.97
CA LEU A 29 -6.50 -8.18 4.19
C LEU A 29 -5.42 -9.19 4.60
N ALA A 30 -4.19 -8.72 4.85
CA ALA A 30 -3.09 -9.58 5.30
C ALA A 30 -3.35 -10.21 6.69
N GLU A 31 -4.07 -9.53 7.58
CA GLU A 31 -4.44 -10.06 8.89
C GLU A 31 -5.65 -11.00 8.80
N ASN A 32 -6.67 -10.64 8.04
CA ASN A 32 -7.92 -11.42 7.97
C ASN A 32 -7.82 -12.67 7.08
N ILE A 33 -6.99 -12.66 6.02
CA ILE A 33 -6.90 -13.78 5.06
C ILE A 33 -6.04 -14.93 5.58
N LYS A 34 -5.17 -14.69 6.57
CA LYS A 34 -4.42 -15.77 7.24
C LYS A 34 -5.33 -16.88 7.80
N HIS A 35 -6.57 -16.54 8.12
CA HIS A 35 -7.57 -17.48 8.63
C HIS A 35 -8.29 -18.28 7.52
N GLN A 36 -8.00 -18.05 6.24
CA GLN A 36 -8.65 -18.71 5.09
C GLN A 36 -7.62 -19.40 4.17
N PRO A 37 -7.09 -20.58 4.55
CA PRO A 37 -5.96 -21.25 3.89
C PRO A 37 -6.20 -21.69 2.43
N LYS A 38 -7.43 -21.61 1.91
CA LYS A 38 -7.78 -22.00 0.52
C LYS A 38 -8.07 -20.81 -0.40
N THR A 39 -7.90 -19.58 0.05
CA THR A 39 -8.25 -18.39 -0.73
C THR A 39 -6.99 -17.68 -1.24
N ARG A 40 -6.82 -17.63 -2.56
CA ARG A 40 -5.78 -16.80 -3.18
C ARG A 40 -6.38 -15.42 -3.46
N LEU A 41 -5.75 -14.39 -2.92
CA LEU A 41 -6.15 -13.01 -3.13
C LEU A 41 -5.09 -12.25 -3.91
N LEU A 42 -5.51 -11.52 -4.95
CA LEU A 42 -4.72 -10.46 -5.59
C LEU A 42 -5.37 -9.10 -5.27
N LEU A 43 -4.61 -8.18 -4.68
CA LEU A 43 -5.02 -6.79 -4.47
C LEU A 43 -4.27 -5.88 -5.44
N LEU A 44 -5.00 -5.11 -6.24
CA LEU A 44 -4.47 -4.06 -7.12
C LEU A 44 -4.95 -2.70 -6.63
N TRP A 45 -4.04 -1.74 -6.54
CA TRP A 45 -4.33 -0.38 -6.11
C TRP A 45 -3.34 0.60 -6.74
N ARG A 46 -3.74 1.88 -6.77
CA ARG A 46 -2.92 2.99 -7.27
C ARG A 46 -3.02 4.16 -6.29
N ASN A 47 -1.96 4.94 -6.17
CA ASN A 47 -1.98 6.16 -5.36
C ASN A 47 -1.85 7.41 -6.24
N GLN A 48 -2.26 8.53 -5.67
CA GLN A 48 -1.73 9.83 -6.05
C GLN A 48 -0.23 9.92 -5.69
N PRO A 49 0.50 10.92 -6.23
CA PRO A 49 1.92 11.11 -5.91
C PRO A 49 2.15 11.09 -4.39
N CYS A 50 2.90 10.09 -3.94
CA CYS A 50 3.19 9.87 -2.53
C CYS A 50 4.54 9.17 -2.38
N VAL A 51 5.22 9.41 -1.27
CA VAL A 51 6.43 8.70 -0.88
C VAL A 51 6.07 7.62 0.14
N VAL A 52 6.45 6.37 -0.14
CA VAL A 52 6.22 5.25 0.78
C VAL A 52 7.54 4.69 1.28
N VAL A 53 7.85 4.96 2.54
CA VAL A 53 9.05 4.45 3.19
C VAL A 53 8.82 3.07 3.79
N GLY A 54 9.85 2.23 3.73
CA GLY A 54 9.84 0.91 4.36
C GLY A 54 9.80 1.00 5.88
N ARG A 55 9.33 -0.07 6.54
CA ARG A 55 9.18 -0.14 8.00
C ARG A 55 10.42 0.33 8.77
N TYR A 56 11.61 -0.10 8.33
CA TYR A 56 12.89 0.18 8.99
C TYR A 56 13.72 1.29 8.32
N GLN A 57 13.16 2.03 7.35
CA GLN A 57 13.87 3.11 6.67
C GLN A 57 13.70 4.44 7.41
N ASN A 58 14.74 5.29 7.32
CA ASN A 58 14.72 6.64 7.85
C ASN A 58 14.13 7.62 6.82
N PRO A 59 12.92 8.19 7.06
CA PRO A 59 12.30 9.12 6.11
C PRO A 59 13.11 10.41 5.90
N PHE A 60 13.87 10.86 6.90
CA PHE A 60 14.69 12.07 6.79
C PHE A 60 15.91 11.89 5.88
N ALA A 61 16.40 10.66 5.73
CA ALA A 61 17.53 10.34 4.85
C ALA A 61 17.08 9.94 3.44
N GLU A 62 15.87 9.41 3.31
CA GLU A 62 15.35 8.84 2.06
C GLU A 62 14.51 9.83 1.25
N SER A 63 14.06 10.93 1.87
CA SER A 63 13.18 11.90 1.23
C SER A 63 13.37 13.31 1.77
N ASP A 64 13.21 14.30 0.89
CA ASP A 64 13.20 15.71 1.28
C ASP A 64 11.83 16.09 1.85
N ILE A 65 11.70 16.05 3.17
CA ILE A 65 10.45 16.32 3.88
C ILE A 65 9.95 17.75 3.63
N LYS A 66 10.86 18.72 3.43
CA LYS A 66 10.46 20.11 3.14
C LYS A 66 9.82 20.20 1.77
N TYR A 67 10.45 19.60 0.77
CA TYR A 67 9.89 19.51 -0.58
C TYR A 67 8.54 18.78 -0.60
N LEU A 68 8.41 17.67 0.13
CA LEU A 68 7.15 16.93 0.23
C LEU A 68 6.03 17.77 0.87
N ALA A 69 6.34 18.49 1.94
CA ALA A 69 5.38 19.38 2.60
C ALA A 69 4.95 20.54 1.68
N GLU A 70 5.91 21.16 0.98
CA GLU A 70 5.64 22.25 0.03
C GLU A 70 4.81 21.81 -1.17
N LYS A 71 5.03 20.59 -1.66
CA LYS A 71 4.31 20.02 -2.80
C LYS A 71 3.03 19.26 -2.42
N GLN A 72 2.68 19.22 -1.14
CA GLN A 72 1.53 18.46 -0.62
C GLN A 72 1.57 16.98 -1.03
N ILE A 73 2.77 16.39 -1.06
CA ILE A 73 2.98 14.99 -1.39
C ILE A 73 2.93 14.18 -0.10
N ASP A 74 2.04 13.18 -0.06
CA ASP A 74 1.86 12.33 1.11
C ASP A 74 3.10 11.48 1.41
N LEU A 75 3.48 11.39 2.69
CA LEU A 75 4.55 10.52 3.17
C LEU A 75 3.97 9.44 4.08
N ALA A 76 4.05 8.18 3.63
CA ALA A 76 3.50 7.04 4.35
C ALA A 76 4.58 6.01 4.68
N ARG A 77 4.39 5.26 5.78
CA ARG A 77 5.24 4.12 6.15
C ARG A 77 4.46 2.83 5.94
N ARG A 78 4.98 1.91 5.12
CA ARG A 78 4.35 0.59 4.95
C ARG A 78 4.70 -0.35 6.10
N TYR A 79 3.79 -1.27 6.40
CA TYR A 79 3.95 -2.23 7.49
C TYR A 79 4.80 -3.45 7.09
N SER A 80 4.80 -3.82 5.81
CA SER A 80 5.58 -4.95 5.28
C SER A 80 7.08 -4.63 5.23
N GLY A 81 7.90 -5.59 5.65
CA GLY A 81 9.37 -5.54 5.57
C GLY A 81 9.85 -6.04 4.22
N GLY A 82 10.03 -5.13 3.27
CA GLY A 82 10.62 -5.39 1.95
C GLY A 82 11.05 -4.06 1.37
N GLY A 83 12.24 -3.98 0.76
CA GLY A 83 12.99 -2.76 0.43
C GLY A 83 12.30 -1.69 -0.46
N LYS A 84 12.92 -0.50 -0.49
CA LYS A 84 12.53 0.79 -1.11
C LYS A 84 11.69 0.67 -2.39
N TYR A 85 10.55 1.37 -2.45
CA TYR A 85 9.87 1.73 -3.71
C TYR A 85 10.00 3.25 -3.86
N SER A 86 10.99 3.70 -4.63
CA SER A 86 11.15 5.10 -5.01
C SER A 86 10.52 5.27 -6.38
N PHE A 87 9.48 6.09 -6.50
CA PHE A 87 9.07 6.59 -7.81
C PHE A 87 9.84 7.89 -8.05
N SER A 88 10.81 7.81 -8.96
CA SER A 88 11.54 8.93 -9.55
C SER A 88 10.77 9.50 -10.74
#